data_AF-A0A1C6KQ83-F1
#
_entry.id   AF-A0A1C6KQ83-F1
#
_cell.length_a   1.000
_cell.length_b   1.000
_cell.length_c   1.000
_cell.angle_alpha   90.00
_cell.angle_beta   90.00
_cell.angle_gamma   90.00
#
_symmetry.space_group_name_H-M   'P 1'
#
loop_
_entity.id
_entity.type
_entity.pdbx_description
1 polymer ?
#
loop_
_entity_poly.entity_id
_entity_poly.type
_entity_poly.pdbx_seq_one_letter_code
_entity_poly.pdbx_strand_id
1 'polypeptide(L)'
;MLCKFGKQYKKVLSGMVVLGIVSLIFGILFARSLSDDQNNLQMLAGMFTGAGTGIIAVAIFFWIRSKIVSPEKLKQKEIEKNDERNIQISRAALSVVAMTSNLTFAVLAFVLMGMGYMVPALIMVACIYLQVAIFLIANRIISRKM
;
A
#
# COMPACT_ATOMS: atom_id res chain seq x y z
N MET A 1 21.87 1.06 -18.18
CA MET A 1 20.75 1.59 -17.37
C MET A 1 20.49 0.81 -16.06
N LEU A 2 21.10 -0.37 -15.87
CA LEU A 2 21.01 -1.23 -14.67
C LEU A 2 21.27 -0.54 -13.31
N CYS A 3 22.19 0.44 -13.26
CA CYS A 3 22.48 1.17 -12.02
C CYS A 3 21.32 2.05 -11.53
N LYS A 4 20.47 2.56 -12.44
CA LYS A 4 19.37 3.48 -12.09
C LYS A 4 18.22 2.72 -11.40
N PHE A 5 17.94 1.50 -11.88
CA PHE A 5 16.91 0.63 -11.32
C PHE A 5 17.29 0.03 -9.98
N GLY A 6 18.54 -0.44 -9.83
CA GLY A 6 19.06 -0.89 -8.54
C GLY A 6 19.01 0.22 -7.48
N LYS A 7 19.28 1.48 -7.88
CA LYS A 7 19.17 2.65 -7.01
C LYS A 7 17.72 2.98 -6.65
N GLN A 8 16.78 2.89 -7.59
CA GLN A 8 15.36 3.11 -7.32
C GLN A 8 14.74 2.00 -6.45
N TYR A 9 15.09 0.74 -6.72
CA TYR A 9 14.66 -0.41 -5.92
C TYR A 9 15.16 -0.33 -4.48
N LYS A 10 16.43 0.03 -4.28
CA LYS A 10 17.01 0.29 -2.96
C LYS A 10 16.31 1.45 -2.23
N LYS A 11 15.95 2.53 -2.94
CA LYS A 11 15.18 3.65 -2.37
C LYS A 11 13.79 3.22 -1.90
N VAL A 12 13.08 2.43 -2.72
CA VAL A 12 11.76 1.89 -2.35
C VAL A 12 11.86 1.00 -1.12
N LEU A 13 12.81 0.06 -1.11
CA LEU A 13 13.06 -0.82 0.04
C LEU A 13 13.42 -0.04 1.30
N SER A 14 14.32 0.94 1.20
CA SER A 14 14.68 1.81 2.32
C SER A 14 13.47 2.61 2.82
N GLY A 15 12.62 3.10 1.92
CA GLY A 15 11.38 3.78 2.27
C GLY A 15 10.41 2.87 3.02
N MET A 16 10.27 1.60 2.59
CA MET A 16 9.45 0.62 3.30
C MET A 16 9.98 0.34 4.72
N VAL A 17 11.30 0.22 4.89
CA VAL A 17 11.90 0.03 6.22
C VAL A 17 11.62 1.25 7.11
N VAL A 18 11.81 2.47 6.60
CA VAL A 18 11.53 3.69 7.36
C VAL A 18 10.05 3.76 7.76
N LEU A 19 9.13 3.50 6.83
CA LEU A 19 7.69 3.48 7.10
C LEU A 19 7.33 2.43 8.16
N GLY A 20 7.90 1.23 8.05
CA GLY A 20 7.67 0.15 9.01
C GLY A 20 8.22 0.49 10.40
N ILE A 21 9.40 1.11 10.49
CA ILE A 21 9.98 1.56 11.77
C ILE A 21 9.11 2.65 12.39
N VAL A 22 8.65 3.63 11.61
CA VAL A 22 7.77 4.69 12.11
C VAL A 22 6.45 4.09 12.64
N SER A 23 5.83 3.18 11.89
CA SER A 23 4.61 2.47 12.34
C SER A 23 4.84 1.67 13.62
N LEU A 24 5.98 0.99 13.73
CA LEU A 24 6.34 0.18 14.89
C LEU A 24 6.57 1.05 16.13
N ILE A 25 7.39 2.10 16.01
CA ILE A 25 7.66 3.04 17.12
C ILE A 25 6.35 3.71 17.55
N PHE A 26 5.55 4.17 16.59
CA PHE A 26 4.25 4.76 16.87
C PHE A 26 3.35 3.79 17.64
N GLY A 27 3.21 2.53 17.17
CA GLY A 27 2.40 1.53 17.85
C GLY A 27 2.88 1.23 19.28
N ILE A 28 4.20 1.14 19.52
CA ILE A 28 4.74 0.89 20.87
C ILE A 28 4.53 2.08 21.80
N LEU A 29 4.83 3.30 21.34
CA LEU A 29 4.63 4.51 22.14
C LEU A 29 3.15 4.73 22.44
N PHE A 30 2.30 4.54 21.43
CA PHE A 30 0.86 4.64 21.59
C PHE A 30 0.32 3.62 22.59
N ALA A 31 0.76 2.36 22.53
CA ALA A 31 0.39 1.35 23.52
C ALA A 31 0.77 1.74 24.96
N ARG A 32 1.95 2.35 25.15
CA ARG A 32 2.43 2.79 26.47
C ARG A 32 1.70 4.01 27.03
N SER A 33 1.04 4.80 26.17
CA SER A 33 0.28 5.98 26.59
C SER A 33 -1.17 5.68 26.95
N LEU A 34 -1.63 4.45 26.77
CA LEU A 34 -3.00 4.02 27.04
C LEU A 34 -3.12 3.40 28.44
N SER A 35 -4.26 3.63 29.09
CA SER A 35 -4.62 2.91 30.33
C SER A 35 -5.17 1.52 30.02
N ASP A 36 -5.13 0.61 30.99
CA ASP A 36 -5.58 -0.79 30.82
C ASP A 36 -7.06 -0.93 30.47
N ASP A 37 -7.88 0.08 30.76
CA ASP A 37 -9.32 0.06 30.43
C ASP A 37 -9.62 0.30 28.94
N GLN A 38 -8.61 0.65 28.12
CA GLN A 38 -8.77 1.04 26.71
C GLN A 38 -8.46 -0.10 25.73
N ASN A 39 -9.07 -1.27 25.91
CA ASN A 39 -8.84 -2.49 25.12
C ASN A 39 -8.87 -2.29 23.59
N ASN A 40 -9.81 -1.49 23.06
CA ASN A 40 -9.90 -1.23 21.62
C ASN A 40 -8.70 -0.44 21.07
N LEU A 41 -8.19 0.52 21.86
CA LEU A 41 -7.04 1.33 21.48
C LEU A 41 -5.74 0.54 21.61
N GLN A 42 -5.65 -0.36 22.60
CA GLN A 42 -4.53 -1.30 22.70
C GLN A 42 -4.49 -2.26 21.50
N MET A 43 -5.65 -2.76 21.06
CA MET A 43 -5.74 -3.60 19.86
C MET A 43 -5.28 -2.83 18.61
N LEU A 44 -5.68 -1.57 18.46
CA LEU A 44 -5.21 -0.70 17.37
C LEU A 44 -3.69 -0.47 17.41
N ALA A 45 -3.13 -0.26 18.60
CA ALA A 45 -1.69 -0.16 18.79
C ALA A 45 -0.97 -1.45 18.34
N GLY A 46 -1.54 -2.61 18.69
CA GLY A 46 -1.10 -3.93 18.23
C GLY A 46 -1.14 -4.09 16.71
N MET A 47 -2.14 -3.52 16.02
CA MET A 47 -2.20 -3.52 14.56
C MET A 47 -1.05 -2.71 13.94
N PHE A 48 -0.74 -1.52 14.49
CA PHE A 48 0.37 -0.70 13.99
C PHE A 48 1.74 -1.35 14.20
N THR A 49 1.96 -2.02 15.34
CA THR A 49 3.20 -2.77 15.60
C THR A 49 3.31 -4.00 14.69
N GLY A 50 2.23 -4.78 14.54
CA GLY A 50 2.17 -5.94 13.65
C GLY A 50 2.37 -5.57 12.17
N ALA A 51 1.68 -4.53 11.69
CA ALA A 51 1.86 -4.04 10.32
C ALA A 51 3.28 -3.51 10.09
N GLY A 52 3.82 -2.73 11.03
CA GLY A 52 5.18 -2.19 10.95
C GLY A 52 6.24 -3.28 10.85
N THR A 53 6.17 -4.30 11.71
CA THR A 53 7.07 -5.46 11.69
C THR A 53 6.94 -6.26 10.39
N GLY A 54 5.72 -6.49 9.90
CA GLY A 54 5.48 -7.18 8.62
C GLY A 54 6.11 -6.45 7.43
N ILE A 55 5.94 -5.13 7.34
CA ILE A 55 6.54 -4.31 6.28
C ILE A 55 8.07 -4.39 6.32
N ILE A 56 8.68 -4.32 7.52
CA ILE A 56 10.13 -4.46 7.70
C ILE A 56 10.59 -5.84 7.24
N ALA A 57 9.90 -6.90 7.64
CA ALA A 57 10.26 -8.28 7.28
C ALA A 57 10.24 -8.49 5.75
N VAL A 58 9.20 -8.00 5.07
CA VAL A 58 9.10 -8.04 3.60
C VAL A 58 10.24 -7.26 2.95
N ALA A 59 10.55 -6.07 3.45
CA ALA A 59 11.65 -5.27 2.92
C ALA A 59 13.01 -5.98 3.09
N ILE A 60 13.29 -6.55 4.26
CA ILE A 60 14.53 -7.31 4.50
C ILE A 60 14.61 -8.53 3.58
N PHE A 61 13.52 -9.29 3.45
CA PHE A 61 13.46 -10.45 2.56
C PHE A 61 13.82 -10.09 1.11
N PHE A 62 13.22 -9.02 0.58
CA PHE A 62 13.52 -8.54 -0.77
C PHE A 62 14.94 -7.99 -0.90
N TRP A 63 15.47 -7.35 0.15
CA TRP A 63 16.84 -6.86 0.17
C TRP A 63 17.86 -8.00 0.11
N ILE A 64 17.66 -9.06 0.90
CA ILE A 64 18.48 -10.28 0.86
C ILE A 64 18.37 -10.94 -0.52
N ARG A 65 17.16 -11.15 -1.03
CA ARG A 65 16.93 -11.71 -2.37
C ARG A 65 17.70 -10.95 -3.45
N SER A 66 17.73 -9.61 -3.35
CA SER A 66 18.43 -8.77 -4.33
C SER A 66 19.95 -8.96 -4.35
N LYS A 67 20.56 -9.43 -3.25
CA LYS A 67 21.99 -9.76 -3.18
C LYS A 67 22.31 -11.16 -3.72
N ILE A 68 21.35 -12.08 -3.64
CA ILE A 68 21.54 -13.50 -4.01
C ILE A 68 21.25 -13.75 -5.50
N VAL A 69 20.36 -12.97 -6.11
CA VAL A 69 19.95 -13.18 -7.51
C VAL A 69 21.08 -12.79 -8.48
N SER A 70 21.36 -13.66 -9.46
CA SER A 70 22.39 -13.43 -10.48
C SER A 70 22.08 -12.21 -11.35
N PRO A 71 23.11 -11.49 -11.84
CA PRO A 71 22.94 -10.31 -12.67
C PRO A 71 22.18 -10.58 -13.98
N GLU A 72 22.28 -11.80 -14.53
CA GLU A 72 21.52 -12.23 -15.71
C GLU A 72 20.01 -12.29 -15.44
N LYS A 73 19.60 -12.89 -14.32
CA LYS A 73 18.20 -12.95 -13.90
C LYS A 73 17.63 -11.56 -13.59
N LEU A 74 18.46 -10.63 -13.14
CA LEU A 74 18.05 -9.23 -12.94
C LEU A 74 17.81 -8.51 -14.28
N LYS A 75 18.67 -8.74 -15.29
CA LYS A 75 18.49 -8.19 -16.64
C LYS A 75 17.22 -8.73 -17.30
N GLN A 76 16.99 -10.03 -17.20
CA GLN A 76 15.79 -10.66 -17.77
C GLN A 76 14.51 -10.07 -17.17
N LYS A 77 14.46 -9.87 -15.86
CA LYS A 77 13.33 -9.19 -15.19
C LYS A 77 13.14 -7.73 -15.60
N GLU A 78 14.22 -7.02 -15.94
CA GLU A 78 14.12 -5.64 -16.43
C GLU A 78 13.47 -5.60 -17.82
N ILE A 79 13.86 -6.53 -18.70
CA ILE A 79 13.27 -6.68 -20.03
C ILE A 79 11.79 -7.03 -19.89
N GLU A 80 11.45 -8.04 -19.08
CA GLU A 80 10.07 -8.44 -18.84
C GLU A 80 9.22 -7.31 -18.25
N LYS A 81 9.76 -6.49 -17.34
CA LYS A 81 9.01 -5.39 -16.74
C LYS A 81 8.73 -4.25 -17.73
N ASN A 82 9.62 -4.01 -18.67
CA ASN A 82 9.49 -2.95 -19.68
C ASN A 82 8.82 -3.43 -20.97
N ASP A 83 8.50 -4.72 -21.08
CA ASP A 83 7.72 -5.28 -22.19
C ASP A 83 6.34 -4.62 -22.24
N GLU A 84 5.98 -4.09 -23.42
CA GLU A 84 4.72 -3.39 -23.65
C GLU A 84 3.50 -4.24 -23.27
N ARG A 85 3.54 -5.55 -23.54
CA ARG A 85 2.45 -6.47 -23.19
C ARG A 85 2.29 -6.56 -21.68
N ASN A 86 3.39 -6.68 -20.94
CA ASN A 86 3.35 -6.76 -19.48
C ASN A 86 2.90 -5.43 -18.86
N ILE A 87 3.27 -4.29 -19.46
CA ILE A 87 2.76 -2.98 -19.06
C ILE A 87 1.24 -2.91 -19.27
N GLN A 88 0.72 -3.37 -20.41
CA GLN A 88 -0.72 -3.38 -20.68
C GLN A 88 -1.48 -4.29 -19.70
N ILE A 89 -1.00 -5.50 -19.45
CA ILE A 89 -1.58 -6.43 -18.47
C ILE A 89 -1.59 -5.79 -17.08
N SER A 90 -0.47 -5.18 -16.67
CA SER A 90 -0.37 -4.53 -15.37
C SER A 90 -1.35 -3.36 -15.24
N ARG A 91 -1.51 -2.54 -16.28
CA ARG A 91 -2.49 -1.45 -16.30
C ARG A 91 -3.93 -1.96 -16.23
N ALA A 92 -4.26 -3.02 -16.98
CA ALA A 92 -5.57 -3.65 -16.93
C ALA A 92 -5.86 -4.22 -15.53
N ALA A 93 -4.91 -4.93 -14.93
CA ALA A 93 -5.03 -5.45 -13.57
C ALA A 93 -5.24 -4.34 -12.54
N LEU A 94 -4.49 -3.23 -12.64
CA LEU A 94 -4.68 -2.07 -11.76
C LEU A 94 -6.06 -1.42 -11.92
N SER A 95 -6.63 -1.40 -13.12
CA SER A 95 -8.00 -0.93 -13.35
C SER A 95 -9.02 -1.82 -12.64
N VAL A 96 -8.86 -3.14 -12.72
CA VAL A 96 -9.73 -4.09 -12.02
C VAL A 96 -9.62 -3.90 -10.50
N VAL A 97 -8.40 -3.76 -9.97
CA VAL A 97 -8.16 -3.49 -8.53
C VAL A 97 -8.82 -2.19 -8.09
N ALA A 98 -8.77 -1.13 -8.90
CA ALA A 98 -9.44 0.12 -8.57
C ALA A 98 -10.97 -0.02 -8.52
N MET A 99 -11.56 -0.77 -9.46
CA MET A 99 -12.99 -1.06 -9.45
C MET A 99 -13.40 -1.92 -8.24
N THR A 100 -12.64 -2.99 -7.96
CA THR A 100 -12.94 -3.86 -6.82
C THR A 100 -12.72 -3.16 -5.49
N SER A 101 -11.73 -2.27 -5.36
CA SER A 101 -11.54 -1.45 -4.15
C SER A 101 -12.75 -0.56 -3.85
N ASN A 102 -13.33 0.08 -4.88
CA ASN A 102 -14.54 0.88 -4.70
C ASN A 102 -15.72 0.02 -4.27
N LEU A 103 -15.88 -1.16 -4.87
CA LEU A 103 -16.91 -2.11 -4.48
C LEU A 103 -16.73 -2.58 -3.03
N THR A 104 -15.50 -2.90 -2.62
CA THR A 104 -15.19 -3.28 -1.23
C THR A 104 -15.57 -2.17 -0.26
N PHE A 105 -15.26 -0.91 -0.57
CA PHE A 105 -15.66 0.21 0.27
C PHE A 105 -17.17 0.40 0.34
N ALA A 106 -17.89 0.20 -0.77
CA ALA A 106 -19.34 0.27 -0.79
C ALA A 106 -19.97 -0.82 0.08
N VAL A 107 -19.52 -2.08 -0.06
CA VAL A 107 -19.98 -3.21 0.76
C VAL A 107 -19.71 -2.95 2.25
N LEU A 108 -18.49 -2.49 2.59
CA LEU A 108 -18.14 -2.15 3.97
C LEU A 108 -19.02 -1.02 4.53
N ALA A 109 -19.35 -0.01 3.72
CA ALA A 109 -20.26 1.05 4.15
C ALA A 109 -21.64 0.51 4.53
N PHE A 110 -22.21 -0.39 3.72
CA PHE A 110 -23.50 -1.02 4.02
C PHE A 110 -23.44 -1.93 5.24
N VAL A 111 -22.38 -2.74 5.39
CA VAL A 111 -22.19 -3.60 6.56
C VAL A 111 -22.10 -2.75 7.83
N LEU A 112 -21.29 -1.69 7.82
CA LEU A 112 -21.12 -0.80 8.96
C LEU A 112 -22.42 -0.06 9.30
N MET A 113 -23.19 0.36 8.29
CA MET A 113 -24.51 0.94 8.49
C MET A 113 -25.49 -0.06 9.13
N GLY A 114 -25.50 -1.31 8.65
CA GLY A 114 -26.33 -2.38 9.21
C GLY A 114 -25.97 -2.74 10.65
N MET A 115 -24.71 -2.54 11.05
CA MET A 115 -24.23 -2.69 12.43
C MET A 115 -24.49 -1.44 13.30
N GLY A 116 -25.06 -0.37 12.76
CA GLY A 116 -25.30 0.89 13.47
C GLY A 116 -24.10 1.84 13.56
N TYR A 117 -22.96 1.50 12.93
CA TYR A 117 -21.75 2.33 12.89
C TYR A 117 -21.84 3.39 11.78
N MET A 118 -22.67 4.41 12.00
CA MET A 118 -22.94 5.45 10.99
C MET A 118 -21.70 6.25 10.60
N VAL A 119 -20.88 6.68 11.56
CA VAL A 119 -19.68 7.50 11.27
C VAL A 119 -18.66 6.73 10.43
N PRO A 120 -18.23 5.50 10.78
CA PRO A 120 -17.38 4.68 9.92
C PRO A 120 -17.98 4.42 8.53
N ALA A 121 -19.29 4.19 8.43
CA ALA A 121 -19.96 3.99 7.14
C ALA A 121 -19.83 5.22 6.22
N LEU A 122 -20.06 6.42 6.76
CA LEU A 122 -19.90 7.68 6.02
C LEU A 122 -18.45 7.93 5.59
N ILE A 123 -17.47 7.53 6.41
CA ILE A 123 -16.05 7.61 6.05
C ILE A 123 -15.75 6.71 4.84
N MET A 124 -16.29 5.49 4.79
CA MET A 124 -16.12 4.60 3.64
C MET A 124 -16.70 5.20 2.35
N VAL A 125 -17.86 5.85 2.44
CA VAL A 125 -18.48 6.58 1.32
C VAL A 125 -17.62 7.76 0.89
N ALA A 126 -17.07 8.54 1.83
CA ALA A 126 -16.16 9.64 1.54
C ALA A 126 -14.89 9.17 0.81
N CYS A 127 -14.34 8.00 1.17
CA CYS A 127 -13.20 7.39 0.49
C CYS A 127 -13.52 7.07 -0.99
N ILE A 128 -14.74 6.62 -1.32
CA ILE A 128 -15.17 6.38 -2.70
C ILE A 128 -15.18 7.70 -3.48
N TYR A 129 -15.79 8.75 -2.93
CA TYR A 129 -15.79 10.08 -3.59
C TYR A 129 -14.38 10.62 -3.82
N LEU A 130 -13.48 10.45 -2.83
CA LEU A 130 -12.09 10.85 -2.96
C LEU A 130 -11.38 10.08 -4.08
N GLN A 131 -11.58 8.76 -4.17
CA GLN A 131 -10.99 7.95 -5.26
C GLN A 131 -11.49 8.39 -6.64
N VAL A 132 -12.79 8.65 -6.78
CA VAL A 132 -13.36 9.14 -8.04
C VAL A 132 -12.81 10.53 -8.39
N ALA A 133 -12.71 11.45 -7.43
CA ALA A 133 -12.14 12.77 -7.66
C ALA A 133 -10.67 12.71 -8.11
N ILE A 134 -9.86 11.88 -7.45
CA ILE A 134 -8.46 11.65 -7.83
C ILE A 134 -8.39 11.08 -9.24
N PHE A 135 -9.22 10.09 -9.59
CA PHE A 135 -9.27 9.51 -10.92
C PHE A 135 -9.60 10.56 -11.98
N LEU A 136 -10.61 11.40 -11.76
CA LEU A 136 -11.01 12.45 -12.70
C LEU A 136 -9.90 13.49 -12.91
N ILE A 137 -9.25 13.93 -11.82
CA ILE A 137 -8.12 14.88 -11.88
C ILE A 137 -6.95 14.25 -12.64
N ALA A 138 -6.57 13.03 -12.29
CA ALA A 138 -5.48 12.31 -12.93
C ALA A 138 -5.75 12.09 -14.42
N ASN A 139 -6.97 11.65 -14.77
CA ASN A 139 -7.38 11.46 -16.15
C ASN A 139 -7.30 12.77 -16.95
N ARG A 140 -7.77 13.89 -16.37
CA ARG A 140 -7.70 15.20 -17.01
C ARG A 140 -6.27 15.71 -17.21
N ILE A 141 -5.37 15.48 -16.25
CA ILE A 141 -3.96 15.91 -16.36
C ILE A 141 -3.22 15.04 -17.38
N ILE A 142 -3.43 13.72 -17.35
CA ILE A 142 -2.72 12.78 -18.22
C ILE A 142 -3.21 12.91 -19.67
N SER A 143 -4.52 13.03 -19.89
CA SER A 143 -5.09 13.23 -21.24
C SER A 143 -4.66 14.54 -21.90
N ARG A 144 -4.26 15.56 -21.12
CA ARG A 144 -3.69 16.81 -21.66
C ARG A 144 -2.22 16.71 -22.03
N LYS A 145 -1.50 15.73 -21.50
CA LYS A 145 -0.06 15.54 -21.73
C LYS A 145 0.25 14.54 -22.85
N MET A 146 -0.72 13.71 -23.22
CA MET A 146 -0.68 12.83 -24.38
C MET A 146 -1.28 13.56 -25.58
#